data_AF-K2E0L1-F1
#
_entry.id   AF-K2E0L1-F1
#
_cell.length_a   1.000
_cell.length_b   1.000
_cell.length_c   1.000
_cell.angle_alpha   90.00
_cell.angle_beta   90.00
_cell.angle_gamma   90.00
#
_symmetry.space_group_name_H-M   'P 1'
#
loop_
_entity.id
_entity.type
_entity.pdbx_description
1 polymer ?
#
loop_
_entity_poly.entity_id
_entity_poly.type
_entity_poly.pdbx_seq_one_letter_code
_entity_poly.pdbx_strand_id
1 'polypeptide(L)' 'MINPGNADYIATYNEIKDVLDVMEQIYDSWLTTLKEKKTNIKRVNLNAIAELISIQKAKGEINDRKDIIKYIDGIICD' A
#
# COMPACT_ATOMS: atom_id res chain seq x y z
N MET A 1 -48.52 0.52 9.96
CA MET A 1 -47.43 0.82 10.93
C MET A 1 -46.23 -0.01 10.53
N ILE A 2 -45.12 0.64 10.15
CA ILE A 2 -43.86 -0.06 9.84
C ILE A 2 -43.18 -0.38 11.17
N ASN A 3 -42.78 -1.63 11.38
CA ASN A 3 -42.16 -2.09 12.62
C ASN A 3 -40.77 -1.42 12.75
N PRO A 4 -40.50 -0.60 13.79
CA PRO A 4 -39.27 0.20 13.90
C PRO A 4 -37.99 -0.65 13.90
N GLY A 5 -38.03 -1.88 14.44
CA GLY A 5 -36.90 -2.80 14.38
C GLY A 5 -36.51 -3.26 12.97
N ASN A 6 -37.40 -3.11 11.98
CA ASN A 6 -37.09 -3.40 10.58
C ASN A 6 -36.49 -2.19 9.85
N ALA A 7 -36.83 -0.96 10.26
CA ALA A 7 -36.28 0.25 9.66
C ALA A 7 -34.80 0.45 10.07
N ASP A 8 -34.49 0.24 11.35
CA ASP A 8 -33.12 0.34 11.87
C ASP A 8 -32.21 -0.75 11.28
N TYR A 9 -32.75 -1.97 11.10
CA TYR A 9 -32.04 -3.05 10.41
C TYR A 9 -31.72 -2.69 8.96
N ILE A 10 -32.69 -2.19 8.19
CA ILE A 10 -32.49 -1.83 6.78
C ILE A 10 -31.48 -0.68 6.65
N ALA A 11 -31.55 0.33 7.53
CA ALA A 11 -30.59 1.42 7.55
C ALA A 11 -29.17 0.92 7.82
N THR A 12 -29.00 0.09 8.85
CA THR A 12 -27.71 -0.52 9.21
C THR A 12 -27.18 -1.42 8.08
N TYR A 13 -28.05 -2.20 7.44
CA TYR A 13 -27.68 -3.06 6.32
C TYR A 13 -27.13 -2.25 5.13
N ASN A 14 -27.81 -1.15 4.77
CA ASN A 14 -27.36 -0.29 3.68
C ASN A 14 -26.04 0.40 4.01
N GLU A 15 -25.86 0.88 5.24
CA GLU A 15 -24.60 1.47 5.70
C GLU A 15 -23.45 0.47 5.62
N ILE A 16 -23.66 -0.77 6.08
CA ILE A 16 -22.65 -1.83 5.97
C ILE A 16 -22.31 -2.11 4.51
N LYS A 17 -23.31 -2.14 3.62
CA LYS A 17 -23.09 -2.35 2.19
C LYS A 17 -22.22 -1.23 1.58
N ASP A 18 -22.54 0.02 1.86
CA ASP A 18 -21.77 1.17 1.36
C ASP A 18 -20.32 1.12 1.85
N VAL A 19 -20.10 0.73 3.12
CA VAL A 19 -18.75 0.54 3.67
C VAL A 19 -18.01 -0.58 2.95
N LEU A 20 -18.66 -1.72 2.68
CA LEU A 20 -18.04 -2.83 1.94
C LEU A 20 -17.65 -2.44 0.52
N ASP A 21 -18.51 -1.70 -0.18
CA ASP A 21 -18.23 -1.20 -1.54
C ASP A 21 -17.02 -0.25 -1.54
N VAL A 22 -16.89 0.63 -0.53
CA VAL A 22 -15.72 1.50 -0.35
C VAL A 22 -14.46 0.69 -0.03
N MET A 23 -14.57 -0.33 0.82
CA MET A 23 -13.45 -1.22 1.15
C MET A 23 -12.92 -1.96 -0.08
N GLU A 24 -13.81 -2.45 -0.94
CA GLU A 24 -13.43 -3.11 -2.20
C GLU A 24 -12.64 -2.15 -3.10
N GLN A 25 -13.13 -0.91 -3.28
CA GLN A 25 -12.44 0.11 -4.07
C GLN A 25 -11.05 0.46 -3.51
N ILE A 26 -10.90 0.53 -2.19
CA ILE A 26 -9.61 0.75 -1.54
C ILE A 26 -8.65 -0.40 -1.85
N TYR A 27 -9.11 -1.66 -1.74
CA TYR A 27 -8.28 -2.82 -2.04
C TYR A 27 -7.89 -2.91 -3.51
N ASP A 28 -8.76 -2.54 -4.44
CA ASP A 28 -8.43 -2.45 -5.86
C ASP A 28 -7.40 -1.38 -6.16
N SER A 29 -7.50 -0.22 -5.50
CA SER A 29 -6.50 0.85 -5.60
C SER A 29 -5.13 0.37 -5.08
N TRP A 30 -5.10 -0.31 -3.94
CA TRP A 30 -3.87 -0.90 -3.40
C TRP A 30 -3.30 -1.97 -4.32
N LEU A 31 -4.14 -2.85 -4.87
CA LEU A 31 -3.69 -3.88 -5.80
C LEU A 31 -3.08 -3.27 -7.07
N THR A 32 -3.69 -2.21 -7.59
CA THR A 32 -3.18 -1.47 -8.76
C THR A 32 -1.79 -0.90 -8.45
N THR A 33 -1.67 -0.19 -7.33
CA THR A 33 -0.39 0.36 -6.84
C THR A 33 0.67 -0.74 -6.68
N LEU A 34 0.31 -1.88 -6.08
CA LEU A 34 1.23 -3.01 -5.88
C LEU A 34 1.68 -3.64 -7.21
N LYS A 35 0.80 -3.72 -8.21
CA LYS A 35 1.15 -4.21 -9.55
C LYS A 35 2.14 -3.27 -10.25
N GLU A 36 1.96 -1.97 -10.12
CA GLU A 36 2.89 -0.95 -10.64
C GLU A 36 4.25 -1.03 -9.96
N LYS A 37 4.29 -1.04 -8.62
CA LYS A 37 5.51 -1.24 -7.84
C LYS A 37 6.26 -2.50 -8.27
N LYS A 38 5.54 -3.63 -8.41
CA LYS A 38 6.12 -4.90 -8.88
C LYS A 38 6.71 -4.78 -10.29
N THR A 39 6.10 -3.98 -11.15
CA THR A 39 6.59 -3.73 -12.51
C THR A 39 7.85 -2.86 -12.49
N ASN A 40 7.87 -1.83 -11.65
CA ASN A 40 9.00 -0.92 -11.49
C ASN A 40 10.24 -1.61 -10.92
N ILE A 41 10.09 -2.63 -10.04
CA ILE A 41 11.22 -3.46 -9.56
C ILE A 41 12.08 -3.97 -10.72
N LYS A 42 11.46 -4.38 -11.83
CA LYS A 42 12.19 -4.91 -13.00
C LYS A 42 13.00 -3.86 -13.75
N ARG A 43 12.69 -2.58 -13.55
CA ARG A 43 13.34 -1.43 -14.20
C ARG A 43 14.45 -0.83 -13.34
N VAL A 44 14.56 -1.23 -12.08
CA VAL A 44 15.57 -0.74 -11.15
C VAL A 44 16.97 -1.12 -11.66
N ASN A 45 17.84 -0.12 -11.76
CA ASN A 45 19.26 -0.34 -12.04
C ASN A 45 19.97 -0.73 -10.74
N LEU A 46 20.38 -2.00 -10.65
CA LEU A 46 21.02 -2.55 -9.45
C LEU A 46 22.30 -1.82 -9.05
N ASN A 47 23.12 -1.38 -10.02
CA ASN A 47 24.39 -0.71 -9.72
C ASN A 47 24.14 0.65 -9.06
N ALA A 48 23.19 1.44 -9.60
CA ALA A 48 22.82 2.73 -9.04
C ALA A 48 22.29 2.59 -7.60
N ILE A 49 21.43 1.60 -7.35
CA ILE A 49 20.92 1.33 -5.99
C ILE A 49 22.01 0.88 -5.03
N ALA A 50 22.94 0.03 -5.49
CA ALA A 50 24.05 -0.43 -4.67
C ALA A 50 24.98 0.74 -4.25
N GLU A 51 25.25 1.67 -5.16
CA GLU A 51 26.02 2.89 -4.87
C GLU A 51 25.30 3.77 -3.83
N LEU A 52 24.01 4.05 -4.02
CA LEU A 52 23.21 4.83 -3.08
C LEU A 52 23.16 4.19 -1.69
N ILE A 53 22.90 2.89 -1.60
CA ILE A 53 22.89 2.16 -0.32
C ILE A 53 24.25 2.24 0.36
N SER A 54 25.34 2.13 -0.40
CA SER A 54 26.70 2.21 0.16
C SER A 54 26.98 3.59 0.79
N ILE A 55 26.51 4.66 0.15
CA ILE A 55 26.58 6.02 0.70
C ILE A 55 25.78 6.13 2.00
N GLN A 56 24.55 5.63 2.03
CA GLN A 56 23.71 5.72 3.23
C GLN A 56 24.22 4.84 4.38
N LYS A 57 24.84 3.69 4.07
CA LYS A 57 25.55 2.87 5.06
C LYS A 57 26.72 3.63 5.68
N ALA A 58 27.51 4.34 4.87
CA ALA A 58 28.63 5.13 5.36
C ALA A 58 28.18 6.27 6.30
N LYS A 59 26.95 6.75 6.16
CA LYS A 59 26.33 7.74 7.07
C LYS A 59 25.67 7.13 8.30
N GLY A 60 25.56 5.81 8.39
CA GLY A 60 24.83 5.13 9.47
C GLY A 60 23.30 5.15 9.34
N GLU A 61 22.77 5.61 8.19
CA GLU A 61 21.33 5.68 7.91
C GLU A 61 20.74 4.31 7.53
N ILE A 62 21.56 3.39 7.02
CA ILE A 62 21.20 2.01 6.71
C ILE A 62 22.13 1.09 7.51
N ASN A 63 21.57 0.27 8.39
CA ASN A 63 22.35 -0.63 9.24
C ASN A 63 22.08 -2.09 8.92
N ASP A 64 20.85 -2.41 8.51
CA ASP A 64 20.43 -3.78 8.29
C ASP A 64 19.66 -3.97 6.98
N ARG A 65 19.19 -5.21 6.77
CA ARG A 65 18.42 -5.57 5.58
C ARG A 65 17.04 -4.91 5.56
N LYS A 66 16.42 -4.62 6.71
CA LYS A 66 15.12 -3.97 6.77
C LYS A 66 15.21 -2.52 6.31
N ASP A 67 16.29 -1.83 6.68
CA ASP A 67 16.56 -0.46 6.21
C ASP A 67 16.75 -0.42 4.69
N ILE A 68 17.50 -1.38 4.14
CA ILE A 68 17.65 -1.54 2.68
C ILE A 68 16.29 -1.72 2.00
N ILE A 69 15.42 -2.57 2.54
CA ILE A 69 14.09 -2.81 1.98
C ILE A 69 13.26 -1.52 1.99
N LYS A 70 13.25 -0.78 3.10
CA LYS A 70 12.53 0.49 3.21
C LYS A 70 13.06 1.54 2.22
N TYR A 71 14.38 1.63 2.09
CA TYR A 71 15.02 2.56 1.17
C TYR A 71 14.65 2.24 -0.29
N ILE A 72 14.70 0.97 -0.68
CA ILE A 72 14.32 0.51 -2.01
C ILE A 72 12.81 0.70 -2.27
N ASP A 73 11.94 0.37 -1.31
CA ASP A 73 10.49 0.59 -1.46
C ASP A 73 10.15 2.08 -1.64
N GLY A 74 10.87 2.97 -0.97
CA GLY A 74 10.75 4.42 -1.18
C GLY A 74 11.10 4.86 -2.60
N ILE A 75 12.12 4.26 -3.22
CA ILE A 75 12.53 4.57 -4.59
C ILE A 75 11.56 4.00 -5.64
N ILE A 76 10.97 2.83 -5.37
CA ILE A 76 10.03 2.19 -6.30
C ILE A 76 8.65 2.90 -6.34
N CYS A 77 8.37 3.77 -5.35
CA CYS A 77 7.15 4.58 -5.30
C CYS A 77 7.12 5.76 -6.28
N ASP A 78 8.27 6.21 -6.79
CA ASP A 78 8.42 7.27 -7.81
C ASP A 78 8.62 6.69 -9.22
#